data_AF-A0A8J4ELK9-F1
#
_entry.id   AF-A0A8J4ELK9-F1
#
_cell.length_a   1.000
_cell.length_b   1.000
_cell.length_c   1.000
_cell.angle_alpha   90.00
_cell.angle_beta   90.00
_cell.angle_gamma   90.00
#
_symmetry.space_group_name_H-M   'P 1'
#
loop_
_entity.id
_entity.type
_entity.pdbx_description
1 polymer ?
#
loop_
_entity_poly.entity_id
_entity_poly.type
_entity_poly.pdbx_seq_one_letter_code
_entity_poly.pdbx_strand_id
1 'polypeptide(L)' 'MGTRRSISRDIDELIASIPKPGASAEERAAYYDLKARVSERIATEPNELGADAAEAAEMARRARGEAARLRGGDR' A
#
# COMPACT_ATOMS: atom_id res chain seq x y z
N MET A 1 -8.24 3.81 25.09
CA MET A 1 -7.67 4.63 24.00
C MET A 1 -6.84 3.72 23.12
N GLY A 2 -7.37 3.28 21.97
CA GLY A 2 -6.60 2.46 21.03
C GLY A 2 -5.48 3.31 20.45
N THR A 3 -4.23 2.91 20.63
CA THR A 3 -3.07 3.59 20.06
C THR A 3 -3.20 3.58 18.54
N ARG A 4 -3.53 4.74 17.96
CA ARG A 4 -3.59 4.94 16.51
C ARG A 4 -2.21 4.59 15.96
N ARG A 5 -2.13 3.58 15.10
CA ARG A 5 -0.86 3.11 14.52
C ARG A 5 -0.26 4.23 13.65
N SER A 6 0.99 4.61 13.89
CA SER A 6 1.67 5.67 13.13
C SER A 6 1.88 5.27 11.66
N ILE A 7 1.75 6.24 10.74
CA ILE A 7 2.00 6.05 9.30
C ILE A 7 3.46 5.66 9.04
N SER A 8 4.43 6.16 9.80
CA SER A 8 5.83 5.75 9.65
C SER A 8 6.01 4.24 9.83
N ARG A 9 5.31 3.65 10.81
CA ARG A 9 5.33 2.19 11.04
C ARG A 9 4.62 1.40 9.95
N ASP A 10 3.66 2.00 9.26
CA ASP A 10 3.01 1.38 8.10
C ASP A 10 3.93 1.40 6.89
N ILE A 11 4.73 2.46 6.72
CA ILE A 11 5.77 2.54 5.69
C ILE A 11 6.87 1.50 5.97
N ASP A 12 7.31 1.35 7.22
CA ASP A 12 8.27 0.31 7.59
C ASP A 12 7.75 -1.09 7.27
N GLU A 13 6.48 -1.38 7.59
CA GLU A 13 5.84 -2.65 7.23
C GLU A 13 5.75 -2.84 5.71
N LEU A 14 5.42 -1.77 4.97
CA LEU A 14 5.39 -1.81 3.51
C LEU A 14 6.76 -2.15 2.92
N ILE A 15 7.83 -1.53 3.41
CA ILE A 15 9.21 -1.80 2.96
C ILE A 15 9.61 -3.25 3.30
N ALA A 16 9.28 -3.71 4.51
CA ALA A 16 9.56 -5.09 4.94
C ALA A 16 8.77 -6.14 4.12
N SER A 17 7.63 -5.74 3.56
CA SER A 17 6.73 -6.61 2.78
C SER A 17 7.00 -6.59 1.28
N ILE A 18 8.08 -5.94 0.81
CA ILE A 18 8.45 -5.93 -0.61
C ILE A 18 8.68 -7.38 -1.06
N PRO A 19 7.92 -7.90 -2.05
CA PRO A 19 8.05 -9.27 -2.50
C PRO A 19 9.43 -9.52 -3.12
N LYS A 20 10.01 -10.68 -2.83
CA LYS A 20 11.26 -11.12 -3.47
C LYS A 20 11.04 -11.41 -4.97
N PRO A 21 12.11 -11.38 -5.78
CA PRO A 21 12.05 -11.92 -7.13
C PRO A 21 11.52 -13.36 -7.11
N GLY A 22 10.53 -13.66 -7.95
CA GLY A 22 9.88 -14.97 -8.00
C GLY A 22 8.73 -15.17 -7.00
N ALA A 23 8.36 -14.16 -6.20
CA ALA A 23 7.17 -14.22 -5.38
C ALA A 23 5.90 -14.50 -6.21
N SER A 24 4.98 -15.26 -5.63
CA SER A 24 3.71 -15.63 -6.26
C SER A 24 2.87 -14.39 -6.60
N ALA A 25 1.92 -14.57 -7.53
CA ALA A 25 0.96 -13.51 -7.87
C ALA A 25 0.16 -13.06 -6.62
N GLU A 26 -0.15 -14.01 -5.71
CA GLU A 26 -0.85 -13.74 -4.46
C GLU A 26 -0.01 -12.87 -3.50
N GLU A 27 1.25 -13.22 -3.26
CA GLU A 27 2.16 -12.42 -2.43
C GLU A 27 2.36 -11.01 -2.99
N ARG A 28 2.49 -10.90 -4.32
CA ARG A 28 2.59 -9.60 -5.00
C ARG A 28 1.29 -8.81 -4.85
N ALA A 29 0.13 -9.44 -4.99
CA ALA A 29 -1.17 -8.79 -4.79
C ALA A 29 -1.35 -8.30 -3.35
N ALA A 30 -0.92 -9.08 -2.36
CA ALA A 30 -0.96 -8.70 -0.95
C ALA A 30 -0.09 -7.46 -0.66
N TYR A 31 1.11 -7.38 -1.26
CA TYR A 31 1.95 -6.19 -1.18
C TYR A 31 1.27 -4.96 -1.77
N TYR A 32 0.63 -5.07 -2.93
CA TYR A 32 -0.06 -3.94 -3.54
C TYR A 32 -1.30 -3.49 -2.75
N ASP A 33 -2.02 -4.42 -2.10
CA ASP A 33 -3.10 -4.06 -1.18
C ASP A 33 -2.57 -3.31 0.05
N LEU A 34 -1.45 -3.76 0.62
CA LEU A 34 -0.80 -3.05 1.72
C LEU A 34 -0.38 -1.64 1.28
N LYS A 35 0.29 -1.53 0.12
CA LYS A 35 0.66 -0.24 -0.49
C LYS A 35 -0.55 0.67 -0.63
N ALA A 36 -1.66 0.15 -1.14
CA ALA A 36 -2.89 0.93 -1.30
C ALA A 36 -3.42 1.45 0.04
N ARG A 37 -3.44 0.62 1.08
CA ARG A 37 -3.84 1.03 2.43
C ARG A 37 -2.95 2.14 2.98
N VAL A 38 -1.63 1.98 2.92
CA VAL A 38 -0.69 2.98 3.44
C VAL A 38 -0.84 4.30 2.70
N SER A 39 -0.91 4.27 1.36
CA SER A 39 -1.10 5.47 0.54
C SER A 39 -2.44 6.16 0.81
N GLU A 40 -3.52 5.42 1.05
CA GLU A 40 -4.82 6.01 1.42
C GLU A 40 -4.78 6.70 2.78
N ARG A 41 -4.08 6.13 3.76
CA ARG A 41 -3.87 6.79 5.05
C ARG A 41 -3.08 8.08 4.90
N ILE A 42 -2.01 8.09 4.11
CA ILE A 42 -1.23 9.30 3.80
C ILE A 42 -2.12 10.36 3.13
N ALA A 43 -3.03 9.95 2.24
CA ALA A 43 -3.92 10.86 1.54
C ALA A 43 -5.00 11.49 2.43
N THR A 44 -5.37 10.85 3.54
CA THR A 44 -6.57 11.21 4.33
C THR A 44 -6.26 11.65 5.76
N GLU A 45 -5.12 11.25 6.31
CA GLU A 45 -4.70 11.61 7.66
C GLU A 45 -3.64 12.73 7.62
N PRO A 46 -3.73 13.74 8.51
CA PRO A 46 -2.64 14.69 8.74
C PRO A 46 -1.36 13.92 9.08
N ASN A 47 -0.27 14.22 8.36
CA ASN A 47 1.00 13.53 8.54
C ASN A 47 2.17 14.49 8.29
N GLU A 48 3.32 14.16 8.88
CA GLU A 48 4.53 14.99 8.84
C GLU A 48 5.44 14.68 7.64
N LEU A 49 5.01 13.76 6.76
CA LEU A 49 5.85 13.26 5.67
C LEU A 49 5.93 14.23 4.48
N GLY A 50 5.13 15.30 4.49
CA GLY A 50 5.09 16.29 3.40
C GLY A 50 4.60 15.71 2.07
N ALA A 51 3.97 14.53 2.08
CA ALA A 51 3.45 13.90 0.88
C ALA A 51 2.19 14.60 0.39
N ASP A 52 2.10 14.84 -0.93
CA ASP A 52 0.90 15.40 -1.54
C ASP A 52 -0.27 14.41 -1.44
N ALA A 53 -1.40 14.88 -0.90
CA ALA A 53 -2.56 14.04 -0.66
C ALA A 53 -3.19 13.49 -1.95
N ALA A 54 -3.14 14.25 -3.05
CA ALA A 54 -3.67 13.81 -4.33
C ALA A 54 -2.78 12.75 -4.98
N GLU A 55 -1.45 12.92 -4.90
CA GLU A 55 -0.49 11.91 -5.34
C GLU A 55 -0.64 10.61 -4.55
N ALA A 56 -0.78 10.70 -3.22
CA ALA A 56 -1.00 9.54 -2.37
C ALA A 56 -2.31 8.81 -2.70
N ALA A 57 -3.39 9.56 -2.95
CA ALA A 57 -4.67 8.98 -3.38
C ALA A 57 -4.57 8.30 -4.76
N GLU A 58 -3.82 8.88 -5.70
CA GLU A 58 -3.55 8.25 -6.99
C GLU A 58 -2.74 6.97 -6.84
N MET A 59 -1.71 6.98 -5.99
CA MET A 59 -0.91 5.79 -5.70
C MET A 59 -1.76 4.67 -5.11
N ALA A 60 -2.68 4.99 -4.21
CA ALA A 60 -3.62 4.03 -3.64
C ALA A 60 -4.49 3.38 -4.73
N ARG A 61 -5.03 4.18 -5.65
CA ARG A 61 -5.84 3.67 -6.78
C ARG A 61 -5.04 2.76 -7.71
N ARG A 62 -3.83 3.18 -8.12
CA ARG A 62 -2.96 2.37 -8.99
C ARG A 62 -2.58 1.04 -8.34
N ALA A 63 -2.25 1.06 -7.05
CA ALA A 63 -1.90 -0.14 -6.31
C ALA A 63 -3.07 -1.15 -6.23
N ARG A 64 -4.30 -0.68 -5.97
CA ARG A 64 -5.51 -1.54 -6.03
C ARG A 64 -5.72 -2.15 -7.42
N GLY A 65 -5.49 -1.37 -8.48
CA GLY A 65 -5.55 -1.84 -9.85
C GLY A 65 -4.59 -3.00 -10.11
N GLU A 66 -3.34 -2.88 -9.67
CA GLU A 66 -2.35 -3.96 -9.80
C GLU A 66 -2.70 -5.19 -8.97
N ALA A 67 -3.17 -5.02 -7.73
CA ALA A 67 -3.62 -6.15 -6.90
C ALA A 67 -4.78 -6.91 -7.57
N ALA A 68 -5.75 -6.18 -8.14
CA ALA A 68 -6.87 -6.77 -8.87
C ALA A 68 -6.39 -7.49 -10.15
N ARG A 69 -5.46 -6.88 -10.90
CA ARG A 69 -4.88 -7.48 -12.11
C ARG A 69 -4.14 -8.78 -11.82
N LEU A 70 -3.37 -8.82 -10.74
CA LEU A 70 -2.64 -10.02 -10.32
C LEU A 70 -3.57 -11.15 -9.88
N ARG A 71 -4.69 -10.84 -9.24
CA ARG A 71 -5.70 -11.84 -8.85
C ARG A 71 -6.59 -12.29 -10.00
N GLY A 72 -6.86 -11.42 -10.97
CA GLY A 72 -7.71 -11.71 -12.13
C GLY A 72 -6.97 -12.32 -13.32
N GLY A 73 -5.64 -12.23 -13.35
CA GLY A 73 -4.79 -12.80 -14.40
C GLY A 73 -4.48 -14.30 -14.25
N ASP A 74 -4.99 -14.95 -13.20
CA ASP A 74 -4.85 -16.38 -12.91
C ASP A 74 -6.02 -17.20 -13.52
N ARG A 75 -6.54 -16.77 -14.68
CA ARG A 75 -7.73 -17.36 -15.32
C ARG A 75 -7.50 -17.70 -16.78
#